data_AF-A0A1I4DW82-F1
#
_entry.id   AF-A0A1I4DW82-F1
#
_cell.length_a   1.000
_cell.length_b   1.000
_cell.length_c   1.000
_cell.angle_alpha   90.00
_cell.angle_beta   90.00
_cell.angle_gamma   90.00
#
_symmetry.space_group_name_H-M   'P 1'
#
loop_
_entity.id
_entity.type
_entity.pdbx_description
1 polymer ?
#
loop_
_entity_poly.entity_id
_entity_poly.type
_entity_poly.pdbx_seq_one_letter_code
_entity_poly.pdbx_strand_id
1 'polypeptide(L)'
;MESDGFSYSTDQMHGLAGGIRDTAVKLFTVHDRFEEVMASTRAALGDDEFAHAYWQSGGSRLAAIGEALDLLKKAVGAQEPNVRAASANYQASDEAGTIRG
;
A
#
# COMPACT_ATOMS: atom_id res chain seq x y z
N MET A 1 -18.91 -21.73 -11.36
CA MET A 1 -18.36 -20.52 -12.00
C MET A 1 -18.25 -19.33 -11.03
N GLU A 2 -19.15 -19.18 -10.04
CA GLU A 2 -19.05 -18.11 -9.01
C GLU A 2 -17.92 -18.29 -7.98
N SER A 3 -17.55 -19.54 -7.62
CA SER A 3 -16.42 -19.83 -6.72
C SER A 3 -15.07 -19.34 -7.26
N ASP A 4 -14.91 -19.28 -8.59
CA ASP A 4 -13.69 -18.79 -9.23
C ASP A 4 -13.56 -17.27 -9.09
N GLY A 5 -14.67 -16.54 -9.07
CA GLY A 5 -14.68 -15.07 -8.94
C GLY A 5 -14.24 -14.58 -7.56
N PHE A 6 -14.64 -15.27 -6.49
CA PHE A 6 -14.21 -14.95 -5.12
C PHE A 6 -12.75 -15.30 -4.87
N SER A 7 -12.31 -16.46 -5.37
CA SER A 7 -10.91 -16.90 -5.27
C SER A 7 -10.00 -15.92 -6.02
N TYR A 8 -10.36 -15.59 -7.28
CA TYR A 8 -9.65 -14.59 -8.07
C TYR A 8 -9.57 -13.24 -7.36
N SER A 9 -10.70 -12.74 -6.84
CA SER A 9 -10.75 -11.43 -6.17
C SER A 9 -9.89 -11.40 -4.91
N THR A 10 -9.88 -12.49 -4.13
CA THR A 10 -9.03 -12.62 -2.93
C THR A 10 -7.54 -12.62 -3.32
N ASP A 11 -7.17 -13.38 -4.35
CA ASP A 11 -5.80 -13.45 -4.85
C ASP A 11 -5.31 -12.11 -5.40
N GLN A 12 -6.17 -11.38 -6.15
CA GLN A 12 -5.84 -10.04 -6.65
C GLN A 12 -5.66 -9.03 -5.52
N MET A 13 -6.51 -9.07 -4.49
CA MET A 13 -6.39 -8.19 -3.32
C MET A 13 -5.12 -8.48 -2.52
N HIS A 14 -4.79 -9.75 -2.34
CA HIS A 14 -3.55 -10.17 -1.71
C HIS A 14 -2.32 -9.71 -2.50
N GLY A 15 -2.33 -9.91 -3.82
CA GLY A 15 -1.28 -9.45 -4.73
C GLY A 15 -1.10 -7.93 -4.71
N LEU A 16 -2.20 -7.17 -4.69
CA LEU A 16 -2.19 -5.72 -4.58
C LEU A 16 -1.59 -5.26 -3.24
N ALA A 17 -1.97 -5.86 -2.12
CA ALA A 17 -1.40 -5.56 -0.81
C ALA A 17 0.12 -5.82 -0.76
N GLY A 18 0.57 -6.92 -1.39
CA GLY A 18 1.99 -7.22 -1.58
C GLY A 18 2.71 -6.16 -2.43
N GLY A 19 2.16 -5.80 -3.59
CA GLY A 19 2.75 -4.79 -4.48
C GLY A 19 2.83 -3.40 -3.84
N ILE A 20 1.82 -3.00 -3.06
CA ILE A 20 1.85 -1.74 -2.30
C ILE A 20 2.97 -1.77 -1.25
N ARG A 21 3.12 -2.89 -0.53
CA ARG A 21 4.19 -3.06 0.47
C ARG A 21 5.57 -2.92 -0.20
N ASP A 22 5.80 -3.59 -1.32
CA ASP A 22 7.09 -3.53 -2.01
C ASP A 22 7.39 -2.12 -2.55
N THR A 23 6.36 -1.43 -3.03
CA THR A 23 6.48 -0.03 -3.47
C THR A 23 6.81 0.89 -2.31
N ALA A 24 6.17 0.71 -1.15
CA ALA A 24 6.46 1.48 0.05
C ALA A 24 7.91 1.28 0.52
N VAL A 25 8.42 0.03 0.52
CA VAL A 25 9.81 -0.28 0.87
C VAL A 25 10.79 0.45 -0.05
N LYS A 26 10.57 0.40 -1.37
CA LYS A 26 11.40 1.12 -2.34
C LYS A 26 11.38 2.63 -2.10
N LEU A 27 10.22 3.19 -1.80
CA LEU A 27 10.07 4.61 -1.51
C LEU A 27 10.82 5.01 -0.24
N PHE A 28 10.76 4.21 0.83
CA PHE A 28 11.53 4.47 2.06
C PHE A 28 13.03 4.48 1.77
N THR A 29 13.53 3.53 0.97
CA THR A 29 14.94 3.54 0.55
C THR A 29 15.31 4.81 -0.23
N VAL A 30 14.44 5.29 -1.13
CA VAL A 30 14.64 6.55 -1.86
C VAL A 30 14.64 7.74 -0.91
N HIS A 31 13.73 7.78 0.05
CA HIS A 31 13.64 8.82 1.07
C HIS A 31 14.89 8.86 1.95
N ASP A 32 15.34 7.72 2.46
CA ASP A 32 16.56 7.65 3.29
C ASP A 32 17.79 8.11 2.51
N ARG A 33 17.91 7.69 1.25
CA ARG A 33 19.03 8.13 0.40
C ARG A 33 18.94 9.61 0.07
N PHE A 34 17.74 10.13 -0.13
CA PHE A 34 17.50 11.56 -0.32
C PHE A 34 17.97 12.35 0.92
N GLU A 35 17.56 11.94 2.12
CA GLU A 35 17.98 12.58 3.38
C GLU A 35 19.50 12.51 3.61
N GLU A 36 20.15 11.39 3.27
CA GLU A 36 21.62 11.23 3.36
C GLU A 36 22.35 12.21 2.41
N VAL A 37 21.94 12.26 1.14
CA VAL A 37 22.50 13.21 0.17
C VAL A 37 22.26 14.64 0.64
N MET A 38 21.10 14.90 1.23
CA MET A 38 20.75 16.21 1.74
C MET A 38 21.60 16.65 2.94
N ALA A 39 21.88 15.74 3.87
CA ALA A 39 22.80 16.02 4.97
C ALA A 39 24.19 16.40 4.45
N SER A 40 24.71 15.65 3.46
CA SER A 40 26.02 15.95 2.85
C SER A 40 26.03 17.28 2.09
N THR A 41 24.94 17.59 1.39
CA THR A 41 24.80 18.79 0.56
C THR A 41 24.69 20.05 1.42
N ARG A 42 23.93 20.01 2.53
CA ARG A 42 23.88 21.10 3.52
C ARG A 42 25.26 21.41 4.10
N ALA A 43 26.04 20.37 4.42
CA ALA A 43 27.40 20.55 4.92
C ALA A 43 28.33 21.22 3.88
N ALA A 44 28.08 21.04 2.58
CA ALA A 44 28.88 21.61 1.50
C ALA A 44 28.43 23.01 1.04
N LEU A 45 27.13 23.29 1.03
CA LEU A 45 26.56 24.55 0.52
C LEU A 45 26.41 25.66 1.57
N GLY A 46 26.44 25.34 2.86
CA GLY A 46 26.18 26.33 3.92
C GLY A 46 24.70 26.76 3.95
N ASP A 47 24.43 28.02 4.34
CA ASP A 47 23.08 28.58 4.54
C ASP A 47 22.40 29.06 3.24
N ASP A 48 22.49 28.29 2.15
CA ASP A 48 21.65 28.56 0.96
C ASP A 48 20.18 28.23 1.26
N GLU A 49 19.40 29.27 1.57
CA GLU A 49 17.99 29.17 1.96
C GLU A 49 17.11 28.60 0.83
N PHE A 50 17.42 28.92 -0.44
CA PHE A 50 16.66 28.40 -1.58
C PHE A 50 16.90 26.91 -1.76
N ALA A 51 18.17 26.48 -1.69
CA ALA A 51 18.51 25.06 -1.70
C ALA A 51 17.83 24.36 -0.53
N HIS A 52 17.90 24.91 0.69
CA HIS A 52 17.26 24.33 1.86
C HIS A 52 15.75 24.10 1.66
N ALA A 53 15.03 25.12 1.21
CA ALA A 53 13.59 25.05 0.97
C ALA A 53 13.22 24.05 -0.15
N TYR A 54 13.95 24.08 -1.27
CA TYR A 54 13.73 23.16 -2.39
C TYR A 54 13.82 21.70 -1.92
N TRP A 55 14.83 21.38 -1.14
CA TRP A 55 15.07 20.02 -0.69
C TRP A 55 14.17 19.57 0.46
N GLN A 56 13.89 20.44 1.42
CA GLN A 56 12.89 20.15 2.47
C GLN A 56 11.53 19.83 1.86
N SER A 57 11.15 20.53 0.79
CA SER A 57 9.94 20.23 0.04
C SER A 57 10.00 18.85 -0.64
N GLY A 58 11.19 18.41 -1.07
CA GLY A 58 11.44 17.08 -1.63
C GLY A 58 11.21 15.95 -0.62
N GLY A 59 11.84 16.05 0.56
CA GLY A 59 11.65 15.08 1.65
C GLY A 59 10.19 15.01 2.10
N SER A 60 9.54 16.17 2.25
CA SER A 60 8.11 16.25 2.60
C SER A 60 7.20 15.56 1.59
N ARG A 61 7.48 15.69 0.29
CA ARG A 61 6.73 14.98 -0.77
C ARG A 61 6.91 13.47 -0.68
N LEU A 62 8.14 13.00 -0.46
CA LEU A 62 8.43 11.57 -0.34
C LEU A 62 7.75 10.96 0.90
N ALA A 63 7.80 11.66 2.03
CA ALA A 63 7.10 11.25 3.26
C ALA A 63 5.58 11.13 3.04
N ALA A 64 4.96 12.13 2.41
CA ALA A 64 3.52 12.13 2.12
C ALA A 64 3.10 10.96 1.20
N ILE A 65 3.91 10.61 0.20
CA ILE A 65 3.65 9.43 -0.65
C ILE A 65 3.73 8.15 0.20
N GLY A 66 4.69 8.06 1.13
CA GLY A 66 4.82 6.93 2.04
C GLY A 66 3.59 6.71 2.91
N GLU A 67 3.06 7.79 3.49
CA GLU A 67 1.82 7.77 4.27
C GLU A 67 0.62 7.31 3.42
N ALA A 68 0.49 7.81 2.20
CA ALA A 68 -0.58 7.42 1.29
C ALA A 68 -0.53 5.93 0.91
N LEU A 69 0.68 5.39 0.68
CA LEU A 69 0.86 3.96 0.40
C LEU A 69 0.49 3.08 1.61
N ASP A 70 0.84 3.52 2.83
CA ASP A 70 0.47 2.78 4.03
C ASP A 70 -1.06 2.79 4.28
N LEU A 71 -1.72 3.93 4.03
CA LEU A 71 -3.18 4.03 4.06
C LEU A 71 -3.84 3.10 3.03
N LEU A 72 -3.34 3.10 1.79
CA LEU A 72 -3.86 2.23 0.74
C LEU A 72 -3.67 0.75 1.09
N LYS A 73 -2.50 0.37 1.62
CA LYS A 73 -2.23 -0.99 2.09
C LYS A 73 -3.22 -1.42 3.16
N LYS A 74 -3.47 -0.56 4.17
CA LYS A 74 -4.45 -0.82 5.24
C LYS A 74 -5.85 -1.01 4.68
N ALA A 75 -6.28 -0.17 3.74
CA ALA A 75 -7.59 -0.28 3.11
C ALA A 75 -7.75 -1.59 2.32
N VAL A 76 -6.75 -1.98 1.52
CA VAL A 76 -6.74 -3.25 0.75
C VAL A 76 -6.75 -4.44 1.71
N GLY A 77 -5.89 -4.43 2.73
CA GLY A 77 -5.82 -5.49 3.73
C GLY A 77 -7.09 -5.64 4.57
N ALA A 78 -7.85 -4.57 4.79
CA ALA A 78 -9.15 -4.63 5.47
C ALA A 78 -10.27 -5.22 4.60
N GLN A 79 -10.12 -5.16 3.27
CA GLN A 79 -11.15 -5.62 2.34
C GLN A 79 -11.00 -7.11 1.98
N GLU A 80 -9.80 -7.68 2.06
CA GLU A 80 -9.59 -9.12 1.83
C GLU A 80 -10.43 -10.01 2.78
N PRO A 81 -10.50 -9.76 4.11
CA PRO A 81 -11.39 -10.49 5.01
C PRO A 81 -12.88 -10.36 4.66
N ASN A 82 -13.32 -9.18 4.19
CA ASN A 82 -14.71 -8.95 3.81
C ASN A 82 -15.10 -9.80 2.59
N VAL A 83 -14.21 -9.92 1.61
CA VAL A 83 -14.42 -10.76 0.43
C VAL A 83 -14.46 -12.24 0.83
N ARG A 84 -13.55 -12.68 1.71
CA ARG A 84 -13.55 -14.06 2.24
C ARG A 84 -14.84 -14.39 3.01
N ALA A 85 -15.31 -13.47 3.86
CA ALA A 85 -16.55 -13.64 4.62
C ALA A 85 -17.79 -13.69 3.71
N ALA A 86 -17.86 -12.84 2.70
CA ALA A 86 -18.93 -12.87 1.71
C ALA A 86 -18.97 -14.19 0.94
N SER A 87 -17.80 -14.71 0.54
CA SER A 87 -17.67 -16.01 -0.13
C SER A 87 -18.17 -17.17 0.75
N ALA A 88 -17.75 -17.22 2.01
CA ALA A 88 -18.17 -18.26 2.94
C ALA A 88 -19.69 -18.24 3.20
N ASN A 89 -20.28 -17.04 3.37
CA ASN A 89 -21.72 -16.88 3.55
C ASN A 89 -22.52 -17.34 2.32
N TYR A 90 -21.99 -17.11 1.13
CA TYR A 90 -22.63 -17.54 -0.12
C TYR A 90 -22.61 -19.07 -0.25
N GLN A 91 -21.46 -19.71 -0.01
CA GLN A 91 -21.34 -21.18 -0.02
C GLN A 91 -22.30 -21.84 0.97
N ALA A 92 -22.37 -21.35 2.21
CA ALA A 92 -23.29 -21.87 3.22
C ALA A 92 -24.78 -21.73 2.82
N SER A 93 -25.12 -20.67 2.07
CA SER A 93 -26.50 -20.43 1.60
C SER A 93 -26.87 -21.36 0.43
N ASP A 94 -25.93 -21.61 -0.49
CA ASP A 94 -26.11 -22.51 -1.64
C ASP A 94 -26.25 -23.97 -1.18
N GLU A 95 -25.42 -24.40 -0.22
CA GLU A 95 -25.53 -25.72 0.42
C GLU A 95 -26.89 -25.91 1.12
N ALA A 96 -27.37 -24.89 1.84
CA ALA A 96 -28.67 -24.93 2.52
C ALA A 96 -29.87 -24.97 1.55
N GLY A 97 -29.75 -24.33 0.38
CA GLY A 97 -30.75 -24.37 -0.68
C GLY A 97 -30.81 -25.74 -1.36
N THR A 98 -29.66 -26.37 -1.58
CA THR A 98 -29.54 -27.68 -2.24
C THR A 98 -30.09 -28.83 -1.38
N ILE A 99 -29.98 -28.73 -0.04
CA ILE A 99 -30.49 -29.75 0.90
C ILE A 99 -32.03 -29.70 1.02
N ARG A 100 -32.68 -28.59 0.65
CA ARG A 100 -34.14 -28.42 0.72
C ARG A 100 -34.86 -28.63 -0.63
N GLY A 101 -34.12 -28.89 -1.70
CA GLY A 101 -34.63 -29.14 -3.06
C GLY A 101 -34.87 -30.61 -3.37
#